data_AF-A0A972W7W4-F1
#
_entry.id   AF-A0A972W7W4-F1
#
_cell.length_a   1.000
_cell.length_b   1.000
_cell.length_c   1.000
_cell.angle_alpha   90.00
_cell.angle_beta   90.00
_cell.angle_gamma   90.00
#
_symmetry.space_group_name_H-M   'P 1'
#
loop_
_entity.id
_entity.type
_entity.pdbx_description
1 polymer ?
#
loop_
_entity_poly.entity_id
_entity_poly.type
_entity_poly.pdbx_seq_one_letter_code
_entity_poly.pdbx_strand_id
1 'polypeptide(L)'
;METLSFETTVALIMVSVVVVLFVWFRQSEAAGSLRRRVAMMAHIGLDPGIAIGESLRIKAIMRVTRRRCAACPNEGYCERWLAGEVEGPNTFCPNAPTFEALAGSPG
;
A
#
# COMPACT_ATOMS: atom_id res chain seq x y z
N MET A 1 2.85 -48.47 -0.75
CA MET A 1 3.97 -47.50 -0.78
C MET A 1 3.70 -46.38 -1.78
N GLU A 2 3.14 -46.70 -2.95
CA GLU A 2 2.83 -45.73 -4.02
C GLU A 2 1.74 -44.70 -3.69
N THR A 3 0.72 -45.08 -2.92
CA THR A 3 -0.38 -44.18 -2.49
C THR A 3 0.12 -43.10 -1.51
N LEU A 4 0.98 -43.49 -0.55
CA LEU A 4 1.56 -42.59 0.44
C LEU A 4 2.51 -41.56 -0.20
N SER A 5 3.24 -41.94 -1.27
CA SER A 5 4.05 -41.01 -2.06
C SER A 5 3.21 -40.07 -2.93
N PHE A 6 2.06 -40.51 -3.43
CA PHE A 6 1.17 -39.67 -4.24
C PHE A 6 0.47 -38.60 -3.39
N GLU A 7 -0.12 -38.99 -2.26
CA GLU A 7 -0.81 -38.06 -1.35
C GLU A 7 0.15 -36.98 -0.81
N THR A 8 1.35 -37.38 -0.39
CA THR A 8 2.38 -36.44 0.08
C THR A 8 2.83 -35.48 -1.02
N THR A 9 2.99 -35.96 -2.25
CA THR A 9 3.34 -35.12 -3.41
C THR A 9 2.24 -34.10 -3.70
N VAL A 10 0.97 -34.52 -3.74
CA VAL A 10 -0.17 -33.63 -3.98
C VAL A 10 -0.29 -32.58 -2.86
N ALA A 11 -0.11 -32.99 -1.60
CA ALA A 11 -0.14 -32.07 -0.47
C ALA A 11 0.96 -31.00 -0.57
N LEU A 12 2.19 -31.38 -0.92
CA LEU A 12 3.30 -30.44 -1.13
C LEU A 12 3.02 -29.47 -2.28
N ILE A 13 2.44 -29.95 -3.39
CA ILE A 13 2.03 -29.10 -4.51
C ILE A 13 0.98 -28.09 -4.05
N MET A 14 -0.08 -28.53 -3.36
CA MET A 14 -1.13 -27.64 -2.87
C MET A 14 -0.58 -26.57 -1.92
N VAL A 15 0.28 -26.95 -0.96
CA VAL A 15 0.92 -26.00 -0.05
C VAL A 15 1.78 -25.01 -0.81
N SER A 16 2.58 -25.46 -1.78
CA SER A 16 3.42 -24.56 -2.57
C SER A 16 2.61 -23.58 -3.41
N VAL A 17 1.52 -24.03 -4.05
CA VAL A 17 0.60 -23.16 -4.79
C VAL A 17 -0.02 -22.11 -3.87
N VAL A 18 -0.52 -22.51 -2.69
CA VAL A 18 -1.10 -21.57 -1.72
C VAL A 18 -0.08 -20.53 -1.26
N VAL A 19 1.16 -20.93 -0.98
CA VAL A 19 2.24 -20.00 -0.59
C VAL A 19 2.56 -19.03 -1.72
N VAL A 20 2.68 -19.52 -2.96
CA VAL A 20 2.95 -18.67 -4.14
C VAL A 20 1.83 -17.66 -4.34
N LEU A 21 0.57 -18.09 -4.32
CA LEU A 21 -0.59 -17.21 -4.46
C LEU A 21 -0.65 -16.17 -3.34
N PHE A 22 -0.39 -16.59 -2.09
CA PHE A 22 -0.36 -15.67 -0.96
C PHE A 22 0.74 -14.61 -1.08
N VAL A 23 1.96 -15.01 -1.44
CA VAL A 23 3.08 -14.08 -1.66
C VAL A 23 2.76 -13.13 -2.80
N TRP A 24 2.24 -13.63 -3.92
CA TRP A 24 1.89 -12.80 -5.07
C TRP A 24 0.80 -11.79 -4.73
N PHE A 25 -0.25 -12.22 -4.03
CA PHE A 25 -1.31 -11.33 -3.54
C PHE A 25 -0.75 -10.25 -2.60
N ARG A 26 0.12 -10.61 -1.66
CA ARG A 26 0.76 -9.62 -0.77
C ARG A 26 1.64 -8.63 -1.53
N GLN A 27 2.32 -9.09 -2.58
CA GLN A 27 3.18 -8.23 -3.42
C GLN A 27 2.35 -7.29 -4.29
N SER A 28 1.23 -7.76 -4.88
CA SER A 28 0.35 -6.92 -5.68
C SER A 28 -0.28 -5.81 -4.85
N GLU A 29 -0.77 -6.13 -3.65
CA GLU A 29 -1.29 -5.17 -2.67
C GLU A 29 -0.24 -4.12 -2.26
N ALA A 30 0.99 -4.57 -2.00
CA ALA A 30 2.10 -3.68 -1.65
C ALA A 30 2.46 -2.73 -2.81
N ALA A 31 2.44 -3.20 -4.06
CA ALA A 31 2.72 -2.39 -5.23
C ALA A 31 1.58 -1.39 -5.52
N GLY A 32 0.32 -1.85 -5.43
CA GLY A 32 -0.87 -1.01 -5.62
C GLY A 32 -0.95 0.12 -4.60
N SER A 33 -0.81 -0.21 -3.31
CA SER A 33 -0.80 0.78 -2.23
C SER A 33 0.36 1.78 -2.34
N LEU A 34 1.54 1.34 -2.80
CA LEU A 34 2.66 2.24 -3.06
C LEU A 34 2.32 3.25 -4.17
N ARG A 35 1.88 2.76 -5.33
CA ARG A 35 1.53 3.60 -6.49
C ARG A 35 0.46 4.61 -6.11
N ARG A 36 -0.61 4.16 -5.45
CA ARG A 36 -1.73 5.00 -5.03
C ARG A 36 -1.31 6.08 -4.04
N ARG A 37 -0.55 5.70 -3.01
CA ARG A 37 -0.04 6.65 -2.02
C ARG A 37 0.84 7.73 -2.65
N VAL A 38 1.75 7.34 -3.55
CA VAL A 38 2.63 8.28 -4.27
C VAL A 38 1.79 9.25 -5.11
N ALA A 39 0.80 8.74 -5.84
CA ALA A 39 -0.10 9.58 -6.62
C ALA A 39 -0.91 10.54 -5.74
N MET A 40 -1.44 10.08 -4.59
CA MET A 40 -2.17 10.94 -3.66
C MET A 40 -1.28 12.05 -3.07
N MET A 41 -0.03 11.75 -2.72
CA MET A 41 0.92 12.76 -2.24
C MET A 41 1.19 13.81 -3.33
N ALA A 42 1.51 13.36 -4.54
CA ALA A 42 1.78 14.26 -5.66
C ALA A 42 0.56 15.13 -6.02
N HIS A 43 -0.65 14.57 -5.96
CA HIS A 43 -1.89 15.29 -6.28
C HIS A 43 -2.14 16.49 -5.35
N ILE A 44 -1.69 16.41 -4.08
CA ILE A 44 -1.80 17.52 -3.12
C ILE A 44 -0.50 18.34 -3.00
N GLY A 45 0.44 18.17 -3.94
CA GLY A 45 1.70 18.93 -3.98
C GLY A 45 2.77 18.46 -2.99
N LEU A 46 2.59 17.31 -2.32
CA LEU A 46 3.59 16.75 -1.42
C LEU A 46 4.59 15.88 -2.21
N ASP A 47 5.87 16.24 -2.14
CA ASP A 47 6.93 15.46 -2.80
C ASP A 47 6.98 14.01 -2.26
N PRO A 48 6.78 12.97 -3.09
CA PRO A 48 6.94 11.58 -2.67
C PRO A 48 8.36 11.26 -2.16
N GLY A 49 9.36 12.05 -2.58
CA GLY A 49 10.76 11.97 -2.18
C GLY A 49 11.02 12.23 -0.69
N ILE A 50 10.09 12.85 0.07
CA ILE A 50 10.34 13.16 1.49
C ILE A 50 10.67 11.89 2.30
N ALA A 51 10.13 10.75 1.88
CA ALA A 51 10.33 9.48 2.55
C ALA A 51 11.79 8.96 2.46
N ILE A 52 12.59 9.51 1.54
CA ILE A 52 13.99 9.16 1.29
C ILE A 52 14.94 10.04 2.10
N GLY A 53 14.48 11.21 2.57
CA GLY A 53 15.28 12.15 3.37
C GLY A 53 15.83 11.56 4.67
N GLU A 54 16.80 12.25 5.29
CA GLU A 54 17.57 11.71 6.42
C GLU A 54 16.77 11.59 7.74
N SER A 55 15.68 12.32 7.90
CA SER A 55 15.01 12.39 9.21
C SER A 55 14.34 11.07 9.61
N LEU A 56 14.80 10.50 10.73
CA LEU A 56 14.21 9.29 11.35
C LEU A 56 12.72 9.47 11.64
N ARG A 57 12.30 10.69 11.99
CA ARG A 57 10.91 11.05 12.25
C ARG A 57 10.04 10.90 10.99
N ILE A 58 10.47 11.45 9.85
CA ILE A 58 9.72 11.32 8.60
C ILE A 58 9.66 9.86 8.18
N LYS A 59 10.77 9.10 8.29
CA LYS A 59 10.77 7.65 8.00
C LYS A 59 9.76 6.89 8.87
N ALA A 60 9.65 7.21 10.15
CA ALA A 60 8.69 6.59 11.06
C ALA A 60 7.24 6.94 10.68
N ILE A 61 6.96 8.22 10.38
CA ILE A 61 5.65 8.68 9.92
C ILE A 61 5.26 7.96 8.62
N MET A 62 6.15 7.96 7.62
CA MET A 62 5.89 7.33 6.33
C MET A 62 5.71 5.82 6.43
N ARG A 63 6.34 5.15 7.41
CA ARG A 63 6.09 3.73 7.71
C ARG A 63 4.65 3.51 8.21
N VAL A 64 4.14 4.37 9.09
CA VAL A 64 2.75 4.31 9.56
C VAL A 64 1.78 4.59 8.42
N THR A 65 2.03 5.63 7.63
CA THR A 65 1.25 5.98 6.44
C THR A 65 1.15 4.82 5.45
N ARG A 66 2.27 4.12 5.21
CA ARG A 66 2.30 2.94 4.33
C ARG A 66 1.41 1.83 4.85
N ARG A 67 1.49 1.51 6.15
CA ARG A 67 0.65 0.47 6.78
C ARG A 67 -0.83 0.82 6.72
N ARG A 68 -1.20 2.08 6.98
CA ARG A 68 -2.59 2.55 6.87
C ARG A 68 -3.11 2.46 5.44
N CYS A 69 -2.30 2.85 4.46
CA CYS A 69 -2.69 2.78 3.05
C CYS A 69 -2.91 1.33 2.58
N ALA A 70 -1.98 0.43 2.90
CA ALA A 70 -2.05 -0.99 2.52
C ALA A 70 -3.14 -1.79 3.27
N ALA A 71 -3.75 -1.22 4.31
CA ALA A 71 -4.85 -1.84 5.04
C ALA A 71 -6.19 -1.10 4.83
N CYS A 72 -6.22 -0.11 3.93
CA CYS A 72 -7.41 0.71 3.71
C CYS A 72 -8.44 -0.09 2.89
N PRO A 73 -9.69 -0.26 3.37
CA PRO A 73 -10.72 -0.99 2.61
C PRO A 73 -11.29 -0.16 1.45
N ASN A 74 -11.05 1.15 1.42
CA ASN A 74 -11.66 2.09 0.48
C ASN A 74 -10.72 2.47 -0.68
N GLU A 75 -9.90 1.53 -1.14
CA GLU A 75 -8.90 1.76 -2.18
C GLU A 75 -9.50 2.29 -3.49
N GLY A 76 -10.66 1.73 -3.88
CA GLY A 76 -11.36 2.17 -5.09
C GLY A 76 -11.84 3.62 -5.01
N TYR A 77 -12.14 4.15 -3.82
CA TYR A 77 -12.50 5.57 -3.68
C TYR A 77 -11.29 6.47 -3.94
N CYS A 78 -10.12 6.09 -3.42
CA CYS A 78 -8.86 6.79 -3.70
C CYS A 78 -8.55 6.81 -5.20
N GLU A 79 -8.79 5.70 -5.92
CA GLU A 79 -8.55 5.61 -7.36
C GLU A 79 -9.50 6.50 -8.17
N ARG A 80 -10.79 6.50 -7.85
CA ARG A 80 -11.77 7.40 -8.47
C ARG A 80 -11.46 8.88 -8.22
N TRP A 81 -11.07 9.22 -6.99
CA TRP A 81 -10.65 10.58 -6.66
C TRP A 81 -9.39 10.99 -7.44
N LEU A 82 -8.40 10.11 -7.55
CA LEU A 82 -7.20 10.35 -8.38
C LEU A 82 -7.51 10.48 -9.87
N ALA A 83 -8.56 9.82 -10.36
CA ALA A 83 -9.05 9.93 -11.73
C ALA A 83 -9.91 11.20 -11.97
N GLY A 84 -10.23 11.97 -10.92
CA GLY A 84 -11.12 13.13 -11.01
C GLY A 84 -12.61 12.78 -11.11
N GLU A 85 -12.98 11.52 -10.90
CA GLU A 85 -14.40 11.08 -10.88
C GLU A 85 -15.13 11.48 -9.60
N VAL A 86 -14.37 11.89 -8.58
CA VAL A 86 -14.89 12.38 -7.31
C VAL A 86 -14.23 13.73 -7.02
N GLU A 87 -15.05 14.76 -6.88
CA GLU A 87 -14.60 16.12 -6.55
C GLU A 87 -14.38 16.30 -5.05
N GLY A 88 -13.63 17.35 -4.69
CA GLY A 88 -13.41 17.79 -3.31
C GLY A 88 -12.09 17.34 -2.69
N PRO A 89 -11.85 17.74 -1.42
CA PRO A 89 -10.60 17.45 -0.73
C PRO A 89 -10.47 15.96 -0.39
N ASN A 90 -9.25 15.50 -0.13
CA ASN A 90 -8.96 14.10 0.20
C ASN A 90 -9.33 13.69 1.64
N THR A 91 -10.28 14.36 2.29
CA THR A 91 -10.64 14.16 3.71
C THR A 91 -11.14 12.75 4.03
N PHE A 92 -11.60 12.00 3.02
CA PHE A 92 -11.94 10.58 3.13
C PHE A 92 -10.71 9.69 3.40
N CYS A 93 -9.50 10.16 3.07
CA CYS A 93 -8.28 9.39 3.19
C CYS A 93 -7.76 9.44 4.64
N PRO A 94 -7.53 8.28 5.30
CA PRO A 94 -7.02 8.26 6.67
C PRO A 94 -5.59 8.81 6.81
N ASN A 95 -4.89 9.02 5.69
CA ASN A 95 -3.57 9.63 5.66
C ASN A 95 -3.61 11.14 5.35
N ALA A 96 -4.76 11.72 4.98
CA ALA A 96 -4.86 13.12 4.60
C ALA A 96 -4.30 14.08 5.67
N PRO A 97 -4.64 13.95 6.97
CA PRO A 97 -4.07 14.84 7.99
C PRO A 97 -2.55 14.71 8.11
N THR A 98 -2.01 13.52 7.83
CA THR A 98 -0.55 13.30 7.85
C THR A 98 0.12 13.96 6.65
N PHE A 99 -0.49 13.88 5.47
CA PHE A 99 0.05 14.54 4.28
C PHE A 99 0.01 16.07 4.42
N GLU A 100 -1.09 16.63 4.92
CA GLU A 100 -1.22 18.06 5.18
C GLU A 100 -0.16 18.56 6.17
N ALA A 101 0.04 17.84 7.29
CA ALA A 101 1.06 18.19 8.27
C ALA A 101 2.48 18.18 7.69
N LEU A 102 2.75 17.27 6.74
CA LEU A 102 4.04 17.19 6.05
C LEU A 102 4.19 18.27 4.97
N ALA A 103 3.11 18.64 4.29
CA ALA A 103 3.10 19.70 3.29
C ALA A 103 3.22 21.11 3.92
N GLY A 104 2.66 21.30 5.12
CA GLY A 104 2.72 22.55 5.87
C GLY A 104 3.97 22.73 6.73
N SER A 105 4.82 21.72 6.84
CA SER A 105 6.11 21.84 7.55
C SER A 105 7.21 22.24 6.56
N PRO A 106 7.89 23.39 6.72
CA PRO A 106 9.14 23.62 6.01
C PRO A 106 10.15 22.52 6.44
N GLY A 107 10.68 21.80 5.46
CA GLY A 107 11.69 20.77 5.65
C GLY A 107 13.03 21.34 6.12
#